data_AF-S9SMD4-F1
#
_entry.id   AF-S9SMD4-F1
#
_cell.length_a   1.000
_cell.length_b   1.000
_cell.length_c   1.000
_cell.angle_alpha   90.00
_cell.angle_beta   90.00
_cell.angle_gamma   90.00
#
_symmetry.space_group_name_H-M   'P 1'
#
loop_
_entity.id
_entity.type
_entity.pdbx_description
1 polymer ?
#
loop_
_entity_poly.entity_id
_entity_poly.type
_entity_poly.pdbx_seq_one_letter_code
_entity_poly.pdbx_strand_id
1 'polypeptide(L)'
;MASLAQETETPTVGRRAVIYRMVTPEHVCPSGLKALHLLRRHGLTVEDHPLRSRAETDAFKAEQGVATTPQIWIDGIRIGGHDDLRRHLGLAVHDPKALTYRPVIAIFGMALALALAWAGAWAGQGPS
;
A
#
# COMPACT_ATOMS: atom_id res chain seq x y z
N MET A 1 -34.82 4.12 -29.57
CA MET A 1 -33.54 3.96 -30.29
C MET A 1 -32.55 4.95 -29.70
N ALA A 2 -31.31 4.50 -29.57
CA ALA A 2 -30.19 5.07 -28.82
C ALA A 2 -30.00 6.58 -28.92
N SER A 3 -29.70 7.22 -27.78
CA SER A 3 -28.45 7.97 -27.59
C SER A 3 -28.40 8.55 -26.17
N LEU A 4 -27.79 7.81 -25.24
CA LEU A 4 -27.15 8.41 -24.07
C LEU A 4 -25.68 8.57 -24.45
N ALA A 5 -25.39 9.58 -25.26
CA ALA A 5 -24.03 10.04 -25.42
C ALA A 5 -23.60 10.66 -24.10
N GLN A 6 -22.80 9.91 -23.34
CA GLN A 6 -22.14 10.39 -22.13
C GLN A 6 -21.21 11.53 -22.55
N GLU A 7 -21.44 12.73 -22.03
CA GLU A 7 -20.51 13.85 -22.13
C GLU A 7 -19.16 13.45 -21.54
N THR A 8 -18.18 13.32 -22.41
CA THR A 8 -16.78 13.14 -22.05
C THR A 8 -16.22 14.50 -21.67
N GLU A 9 -16.35 14.85 -20.39
CA GLU A 9 -15.76 16.06 -19.85
C GLU A 9 -14.22 15.98 -19.96
N THR A 10 -13.67 16.84 -20.81
CA THR A 10 -12.24 16.93 -21.13
C THR A 10 -11.47 17.46 -19.91
N PRO A 11 -10.40 16.78 -19.43
CA PRO A 11 -9.79 17.11 -18.17
C PRO A 11 -8.92 18.38 -18.27
N THR A 12 -9.05 19.23 -17.26
CA THR A 12 -8.19 20.37 -16.97
C THR A 12 -6.74 19.93 -16.73
N VAL A 13 -5.79 20.79 -17.12
CA VAL A 13 -4.34 20.53 -17.15
C VAL A 13 -3.78 20.29 -15.74
N GLY A 14 -3.83 19.04 -15.30
CA GLY A 14 -3.26 18.49 -14.07
C GLY A 14 -3.57 17.00 -14.03
N ARG A 15 -2.59 16.13 -13.71
CA ARG A 15 -2.81 14.68 -13.74
C ARG A 15 -3.97 14.30 -12.81
N ARG A 16 -5.05 13.74 -13.39
CA ARG A 16 -6.27 13.38 -12.66
C ARG A 16 -6.16 11.92 -12.23
N ALA A 17 -6.40 11.67 -10.95
CA ALA A 17 -6.45 10.34 -10.40
C ALA A 17 -7.87 10.00 -9.94
N VAL A 18 -8.36 8.82 -10.29
CA VAL A 18 -9.64 8.28 -9.82
C VAL A 18 -9.34 7.10 -8.92
N ILE A 19 -9.92 7.08 -7.71
CA ILE A 19 -9.75 5.99 -6.76
C ILE A 19 -11.12 5.45 -6.32
N TYR A 20 -11.28 4.14 -6.44
CA TYR A 20 -12.38 3.40 -5.86
C TYR A 20 -11.88 2.65 -4.64
N ARG A 21 -12.43 2.95 -3.47
CA ARG A 21 -11.98 2.37 -2.20
C ARG A 21 -13.17 1.95 -1.34
N MET A 22 -13.03 0.83 -0.65
CA MET A 22 -14.02 0.40 0.33
C MET A 22 -13.96 1.29 1.57
N VAL A 23 -15.13 1.80 1.99
CA VAL A 23 -15.33 2.62 3.18
C VAL A 23 -16.57 2.12 3.91
N THR A 24 -16.39 1.20 4.84
CA THR A 24 -17.49 0.74 5.70
C THR A 24 -17.35 1.33 7.10
N PRO A 25 -18.46 1.50 7.86
CA PRO A 25 -18.42 2.00 9.23
C PRO A 25 -17.62 1.10 10.18
N GLU A 26 -17.68 -0.21 9.93
CA GLU A 26 -17.03 -1.25 10.76
C GLU A 26 -15.55 -1.45 10.43
N HIS A 27 -15.12 -1.08 9.21
CA HIS A 27 -13.74 -1.29 8.78
C HIS A 27 -13.28 -0.31 7.70
N VAL A 28 -12.46 0.65 8.11
CA VAL A 28 -11.80 1.53 7.15
C VAL A 28 -10.59 0.79 6.57
N CYS A 29 -10.64 0.50 5.27
CA CYS A 29 -9.57 -0.19 4.57
C CYS A 29 -8.25 0.61 4.64
N PRO A 30 -7.19 0.10 5.30
CA PRO A 30 -5.94 0.84 5.47
C PRO A 30 -5.24 1.15 4.15
N SER A 31 -5.30 0.25 3.18
CA SER A 31 -4.68 0.45 1.85
C SER A 31 -5.41 1.52 1.04
N GLY A 32 -6.74 1.62 1.15
CA GLY A 32 -7.53 2.69 0.53
C GLY A 32 -7.15 4.07 1.01
N LEU A 33 -7.02 4.25 2.34
CA LEU A 33 -6.57 5.51 2.92
C LEU A 33 -5.13 5.87 2.53
N LYS A 34 -4.22 4.89 2.58
CA LYS A 34 -2.81 5.10 2.18
C LYS A 34 -2.71 5.51 0.71
N ALA A 35 -3.47 4.87 -0.17
CA ALA A 35 -3.51 5.22 -1.59
C ALA A 35 -4.07 6.63 -1.81
N LEU A 36 -5.21 6.98 -1.19
CA LEU A 36 -5.79 8.33 -1.27
C LEU A 36 -4.81 9.40 -0.79
N HIS A 37 -4.17 9.17 0.35
CA HIS A 37 -3.16 10.08 0.87
C HIS A 37 -1.97 10.22 -0.07
N LEU A 38 -1.50 9.10 -0.64
CA LEU A 38 -0.37 9.08 -1.55
C LEU A 38 -0.67 9.89 -2.84
N LEU A 39 -1.85 9.72 -3.40
CA LEU A 39 -2.28 10.47 -4.59
C LEU A 39 -2.29 11.98 -4.32
N ARG A 40 -2.88 12.39 -3.19
CA ARG A 40 -2.92 13.81 -2.78
C ARG A 40 -1.53 14.38 -2.52
N ARG A 41 -0.64 13.61 -1.89
CA ARG A 41 0.74 14.02 -1.59
C ARG A 41 1.58 14.25 -2.84
N HIS A 42 1.29 13.53 -3.92
CA HIS A 42 1.94 13.69 -5.22
C HIS A 42 1.33 14.79 -6.10
N GLY A 43 0.40 15.60 -5.56
CA GLY A 43 -0.19 16.74 -6.27
C GLY A 43 -1.18 16.35 -7.37
N LEU A 44 -1.72 15.12 -7.32
CA LEU A 44 -2.75 14.66 -8.25
C LEU A 44 -4.11 15.23 -7.85
N THR A 45 -4.92 15.60 -8.85
CA THR A 45 -6.33 15.92 -8.63
C THR A 45 -7.09 14.61 -8.43
N VAL A 46 -7.55 14.35 -7.20
CA VAL A 46 -8.14 13.06 -6.85
C VAL A 46 -9.66 13.10 -6.82
N GLU A 47 -10.27 12.23 -7.60
CA GLU A 47 -11.67 11.87 -7.56
C GLU A 47 -11.85 10.59 -6.73
N ASP A 48 -12.53 10.72 -5.58
CA ASP A 48 -12.69 9.64 -4.60
C ASP A 48 -14.09 9.03 -4.68
N HIS A 49 -14.18 7.77 -5.04
CA HIS A 49 -15.41 6.97 -5.09
C HIS A 49 -15.42 5.95 -3.94
N PRO A 50 -16.04 6.29 -2.79
CA PRO A 50 -16.15 5.37 -1.67
C PRO A 50 -17.24 4.32 -1.91
N LEU A 51 -16.85 3.04 -1.88
CA LEU A 51 -17.75 1.89 -1.88
C LEU A 51 -18.19 1.63 -0.43
N ARG A 52 -19.46 1.90 -0.12
CA ARG A 52 -19.98 1.99 1.26
C ARG A 52 -20.51 0.66 1.80
N SER A 53 -20.63 -0.34 0.94
CA SER A 53 -21.09 -1.68 1.35
C SER A 53 -20.24 -2.78 0.73
N ARG A 54 -20.31 -3.97 1.34
CA ARG A 54 -19.71 -5.18 0.78
C ARG A 54 -20.34 -5.54 -0.58
N ALA A 55 -21.67 -5.45 -0.69
CA ALA A 55 -22.38 -5.74 -1.94
C ALA A 55 -21.92 -4.81 -3.08
N GLU A 56 -21.78 -3.52 -2.81
CA GLU A 56 -21.25 -2.55 -3.77
C GLU A 56 -19.79 -2.84 -4.13
N THR A 57 -18.98 -3.25 -3.15
CA THR A 57 -17.59 -3.64 -3.38
C THR A 57 -17.49 -4.88 -4.27
N ASP A 58 -18.33 -5.88 -4.04
CA ASP A 58 -18.34 -7.11 -4.81
C ASP A 58 -18.92 -6.90 -6.22
N ALA A 59 -19.93 -6.03 -6.36
CA ALA A 59 -20.44 -5.59 -7.66
C ALA A 59 -19.35 -4.86 -8.46
N PHE A 60 -18.66 -3.89 -7.84
CA PHE A 60 -17.55 -3.19 -8.47
C PHE A 60 -16.43 -4.14 -8.91
N LYS A 61 -16.10 -5.13 -8.06
CA LYS A 61 -15.10 -6.16 -8.40
C LYS A 61 -15.50 -6.98 -9.61
N ALA A 62 -16.76 -7.38 -9.70
CA ALA A 62 -17.30 -8.11 -10.84
C ALA A 62 -17.31 -7.25 -12.11
N GLU A 63 -17.78 -6.01 -12.03
CA GLU A 63 -17.87 -5.06 -13.15
C GLU A 63 -16.48 -4.73 -13.72
N GLN A 64 -15.50 -4.49 -12.86
CA GLN A 64 -14.14 -4.09 -13.26
C GLN A 64 -13.19 -5.29 -13.46
N GLY A 65 -13.66 -6.51 -13.20
CA GLY A 65 -12.85 -7.73 -13.26
C GLY A 65 -11.62 -7.69 -12.35
N VAL A 66 -11.80 -7.26 -11.09
CA VAL A 66 -10.69 -7.10 -10.13
C VAL A 66 -10.92 -7.94 -8.88
N ALA A 67 -9.84 -8.49 -8.31
CA ALA A 67 -9.94 -9.26 -7.07
C ALA A 67 -9.95 -8.37 -5.81
N THR A 68 -9.30 -7.21 -5.87
CA THR A 68 -9.00 -6.39 -4.70
C THR A 68 -9.40 -4.93 -4.90
N THR A 69 -9.63 -4.25 -3.78
CA THR A 69 -9.76 -2.78 -3.70
C THR A 69 -8.69 -2.27 -2.72
N PRO A 70 -8.17 -1.04 -2.86
CA PRO A 70 -8.60 0.00 -3.80
C PRO A 70 -8.17 -0.28 -5.23
N GLN A 71 -8.88 0.32 -6.19
CA GLN A 71 -8.45 0.39 -7.59
C GLN A 71 -8.26 1.85 -8.00
N ILE A 72 -7.16 2.12 -8.71
CA ILE A 72 -6.69 3.47 -9.03
C ILE A 72 -6.50 3.59 -10.54
N TRP A 73 -6.97 4.70 -11.08
CA TRP A 73 -6.72 5.16 -12.44
C TRP A 73 -6.00 6.50 -12.39
N ILE A 74 -5.04 6.73 -13.29
CA ILE A 74 -4.38 8.02 -13.47
C ILE A 74 -4.45 8.34 -14.97
N ASP A 75 -4.99 9.51 -15.31
CA ASP A 75 -5.17 9.97 -16.69
C ASP A 75 -5.89 8.93 -17.58
N GLY A 76 -6.91 8.28 -17.00
CA GLY A 76 -7.71 7.24 -17.67
C GLY A 76 -7.03 5.87 -17.76
N ILE A 77 -5.76 5.74 -17.38
CA ILE A 77 -5.02 4.48 -17.39
C ILE A 77 -5.21 3.77 -16.06
N ARG A 78 -5.62 2.50 -16.11
CA ARG A 78 -5.74 1.65 -14.91
C ARG A 78 -4.36 1.32 -14.36
N ILE A 79 -4.08 1.77 -13.14
CA ILE A 79 -2.83 1.49 -12.42
C ILE A 79 -2.94 0.21 -11.61
N GLY A 80 -4.06 0.00 -10.91
CA GLY A 80 -4.27 -1.17 -10.05
C GLY A 80 -4.44 -0.79 -8.58
N GLY A 81 -3.83 -1.57 -7.69
CA GLY A 81 -3.91 -1.39 -6.24
C GLY A 81 -2.89 -0.43 -5.66
N HIS A 82 -2.80 -0.39 -4.32
CA HIS A 82 -1.87 0.50 -3.61
C HIS A 82 -0.39 0.24 -3.97
N ASP A 83 0.02 -1.02 -4.10
CA ASP A 83 1.40 -1.36 -4.45
C ASP A 83 1.71 -1.02 -5.91
N ASP A 84 0.75 -1.17 -6.81
CA ASP A 84 0.89 -0.75 -8.20
C ASP A 84 1.04 0.77 -8.31
N LEU A 85 0.28 1.53 -7.51
CA LEU A 85 0.44 2.97 -7.40
C LEU A 85 1.83 3.36 -6.91
N ARG A 86 2.36 2.68 -5.88
CA ARG A 86 3.73 2.94 -5.40
C ARG A 86 4.76 2.69 -6.48
N ARG A 87 4.64 1.60 -7.25
CA ARG A 87 5.52 1.32 -8.41
C ARG A 87 5.39 2.40 -9.48
N HIS A 88 4.17 2.81 -9.81
CA HIS A 88 3.92 3.86 -10.81
C HIS A 88 4.55 5.20 -10.41
N LEU A 89 4.52 5.55 -9.13
CA LEU A 89 5.12 6.77 -8.61
C LEU A 89 6.64 6.67 -8.36
N GLY A 90 7.28 5.55 -8.73
CA GLY A 90 8.72 5.33 -8.54
C GLY A 90 9.12 5.13 -7.08
N LEU A 91 8.18 4.79 -6.20
CA LEU A 91 8.45 4.55 -4.78
C LEU A 91 8.88 3.11 -4.57
N ALA A 92 9.80 2.90 -3.63
CA ALA A 92 10.20 1.56 -3.21
C ALA A 92 8.97 0.78 -2.74
N VAL A 93 8.77 -0.41 -3.30
CA VAL A 93 7.75 -1.38 -2.87
C VAL A 93 8.47 -2.52 -2.19
N HIS A 94 7.91 -2.97 -1.06
CA HIS A 94 8.45 -4.13 -0.37
C HIS A 94 8.29 -5.34 -1.29
N ASP A 95 9.40 -5.97 -1.66
CA ASP A 95 9.37 -7.24 -2.36
C ASP A 95 9.19 -8.37 -1.34
N PRO A 96 8.01 -9.01 -1.27
CA PRO A 96 7.78 -10.10 -0.33
C PRO A 96 8.65 -11.34 -0.62
N LYS A 97 9.29 -11.42 -1.79
CA LYS A 97 10.23 -12.49 -2.15
C LYS A 97 11.69 -12.15 -1.80
N ALA A 98 11.98 -10.93 -1.36
CA ALA A 98 13.33 -10.56 -0.95
C ALA A 98 13.70 -11.24 0.37
N LEU A 99 14.76 -12.05 0.34
CA LEU A 99 15.31 -12.69 1.54
C LEU A 99 15.81 -11.62 2.51
N THR A 100 15.18 -11.54 3.69
CA THR A 100 15.58 -10.60 4.73
C THR A 100 16.38 -11.33 5.81
N TYR A 101 17.71 -11.28 5.75
CA TYR A 101 18.62 -11.88 6.74
C TYR A 101 18.82 -11.04 8.01
N ARG A 102 18.27 -9.80 8.05
CA ARG A 102 18.47 -8.86 9.16
C ARG A 102 18.04 -9.44 10.54
N PRO A 103 16.89 -10.13 10.69
CA PRO A 103 16.50 -10.72 11.97
C PRO A 103 17.47 -11.83 12.41
N VAL A 104 17.96 -12.63 11.47
CA VAL A 104 18.90 -13.73 11.75
C VAL A 104 20.22 -13.18 12.28
N ILE A 105 20.80 -12.18 11.60
CA ILE A 105 22.04 -11.52 12.02
C ILE A 105 21.87 -10.87 13.39
N ALA A 106 20.72 -10.24 13.67
CA ALA A 106 20.45 -9.62 14.97
C ALA A 106 20.48 -10.62 16.12
N ILE A 107 19.86 -11.80 15.94
CA ILE A 107 19.86 -12.86 16.96
C ILE A 107 21.27 -13.35 17.26
N PHE A 108 22.07 -13.64 16.22
CA PHE A 108 23.46 -14.08 16.40
C PHE A 108 24.33 -13.00 17.03
N GLY A 109 24.14 -11.73 16.65
CA GLY A 109 24.84 -10.60 17.26
C GLY A 109 24.52 -10.44 18.74
N MET A 110 23.25 -10.61 19.13
CA MET A 110 22.83 -10.57 20.55
C MET A 110 23.40 -11.74 21.34
N ALA A 111 23.38 -12.96 20.79
CA ALA A 111 23.96 -14.13 21.43
C ALA A 111 25.47 -13.96 21.66
N LEU A 112 26.19 -13.43 20.66
CA LEU A 112 27.61 -13.12 20.78
C LEU A 112 27.87 -12.05 21.86
N ALA A 113 27.09 -10.97 21.87
CA ALA A 113 27.22 -9.92 22.87
C ALA A 113 27.00 -10.45 24.30
N LEU A 114 25.99 -11.31 24.49
CA LEU A 114 25.72 -11.98 25.77
C LEU A 114 26.88 -12.89 26.18
N ALA A 115 27.42 -13.69 25.25
CA ALA A 115 28.55 -14.56 25.53
C ALA A 115 29.80 -13.78 25.94
N LEU A 116 30.11 -12.67 25.27
CA LEU A 116 31.24 -11.80 25.61
C LEU A 116 31.05 -11.13 26.98
N ALA A 117 29.86 -10.62 27.28
CA ALA A 117 29.55 -10.02 28.58
C ALA A 117 29.71 -11.05 29.72
N TRP A 118 29.23 -12.27 29.50
CA TRP A 118 29.31 -13.34 30.49
C TRP A 118 30.75 -13.83 30.69
N ALA A 119 31.52 -13.98 29.61
CA ALA A 119 32.94 -14.34 29.68
C ALA A 119 33.79 -13.26 30.36
N GLY A 120 33.54 -11.97 30.08
CA GLY A 120 34.22 -10.86 30.75
C GLY A 120 33.92 -10.79 32.25
N ALA A 121 32.70 -11.13 32.67
CA ALA A 121 32.33 -11.20 34.08
C ALA A 121 33.03 -12.34 34.83
N TRP A 122 33.28 -13.48 34.17
CA TRP A 122 34.03 -14.61 34.72
C TRP A 122 35.53 -14.36 34.79
N ALA A 123 36.12 -13.70 33.79
CA ALA A 123 37.54 -13.38 33.76
C ALA A 123 37.99 -12.39 34.87
N GLY A 124 37.06 -11.65 35.47
CA GLY A 124 37.31 -10.74 36.60
C GLY A 124 37.27 -11.39 37.99
N GLN A 125 36.81 -12.64 38.11
CA GLN A 125 36.80 -13.41 39.37
C GLN A 125 37.94 -14.44 39.34
N GLY A 126 39.18 -13.96 39.46
CA GLY A 126 40.32 -14.84 39.75
C GLY A 126 40.23 -15.37 41.18
N PRO A 127 40.55 -16.65 41.44
CA PRO A 127 40.54 -17.20 42.79
C PRO A 127 41.59 -16.47 43.64
N SER A 128 41.15 -15.86 44.74
CA SER A 128 41.99 -15.29 45.80
C SER A 128 42.75 -16.38 46.57
#